data_AF-A0AA50HAI8-F1
#
_entry.id   AF-A0AA50HAI8-F1
#
_cell.length_a   1.000
_cell.length_b   1.000
_cell.length_c   1.000
_cell.angle_alpha   90.00
_cell.angle_beta   90.00
_cell.angle_gamma   90.00
#
_symmetry.space_group_name_H-M   'P 1'
#
loop_
_entity.id
_entity.type
_entity.pdbx_description
1 polymer ?
#
loop_
_entity_poly.entity_id
_entity_poly.type
_entity_poly.pdbx_seq_one_letter_code
_entity_poly.pdbx_strand_id
1 'polypeptide(L)' 'MAANRQKDAHEKIQLGGLIVKAGLREENRAFILGVLLTAAEQKDNPQLRDAMIKKGRDAFDG' A
#
# COMPACT_ATOMS: atom_id res chain seq x y z
N MET A 1 25.14 -5.16 9.78
CA MET A 1 24.77 -5.40 8.36
C MET A 1 23.62 -6.40 8.18
N ALA A 2 23.52 -7.50 8.95
CA ALA A 2 22.42 -8.47 8.81
C ALA A 2 21.03 -7.94 9.26
N ALA A 3 20.97 -7.17 10.35
CA ALA A 3 19.70 -6.66 10.90
C ALA A 3 18.95 -5.67 9.97
N ASN A 4 19.66 -4.96 9.08
CA ASN A 4 19.02 -4.03 8.14
C ASN A 4 18.26 -4.79 7.04
N ARG A 5 18.88 -5.86 6.50
CA ARG A 5 18.26 -6.69 5.45
C ARG A 5 17.00 -7.42 5.93
N GLN A 6 16.95 -7.79 7.21
CA GLN A 6 15.78 -8.43 7.80
C GLN A 6 14.59 -7.47 7.90
N LYS A 7 14.84 -6.20 8.27
CA LYS A 7 13.80 -5.15 8.31
C LYS A 7 13.26 -4.85 6.91
N ASP A 8 14.15 -4.65 5.94
CA ASP A 8 13.77 -4.37 4.55
C ASP A 8 12.91 -5.49 3.95
N ALA A 9 13.25 -6.76 4.24
CA ALA A 9 12.47 -7.90 3.79
C ALA A 9 11.08 -7.94 4.45
N HIS A 10 11.02 -7.67 5.76
CA HIS A 10 9.74 -7.65 6.48
C HIS A 10 8.81 -6.54 5.98
N GLU A 11 9.35 -5.33 5.76
CA GLU A 11 8.59 -4.20 5.22
C GLU A 11 8.07 -4.48 3.81
N LYS A 12 8.89 -5.06 2.93
CA LYS A 12 8.45 -5.46 1.59
C LYS A 12 7.35 -6.52 1.62
N ILE A 13 7.41 -7.47 2.56
CA ILE A 13 6.35 -8.48 2.75
C ILE A 13 5.05 -7.82 3.20
N GLN A 14 5.11 -6.92 4.19
CA GLN A 14 3.94 -6.19 4.68
C GLN A 14 3.30 -5.36 3.56
N LEU A 15 4.10 -4.60 2.81
CA LEU A 15 3.63 -3.80 1.67
C LEU A 15 3.02 -4.67 0.57
N GLY A 16 3.63 -5.82 0.25
CA GLY A 16 3.06 -6.80 -0.67
C GLY A 16 1.73 -7.38 -0.17
N GLY A 17 1.58 -7.58 1.14
CA GLY A 17 0.33 -8.01 1.77
C GLY A 17 -0.84 -7.04 1.55
N LEU A 18 -0.57 -5.74 1.48
CA LEU A 18 -1.59 -4.73 1.18
C LEU A 18 -2.20 -4.90 -0.22
N ILE A 19 -1.36 -5.21 -1.20
CA ILE A 19 -1.79 -5.44 -2.59
C ILE A 19 -2.73 -6.66 -2.66
N VAL A 20 -2.40 -7.73 -1.93
CA VAL A 20 -3.24 -8.94 -1.88
C VAL A 20 -4.56 -8.66 -1.19
N LYS A 21 -4.57 -7.96 -0.05
CA LYS A 21 -5.81 -7.63 0.68
C LYS A 21 -6.71 -6.67 -0.11
N ALA A 22 -6.14 -5.81 -0.95
CA ALA A 22 -6.89 -4.99 -1.90
C ALA A 22 -7.47 -5.77 -3.09
N GLY A 23 -7.24 -7.09 -3.18
CA GLY A 23 -7.73 -7.93 -4.28
C GLY A 23 -6.92 -7.81 -5.58
N LEU A 24 -5.73 -7.20 -5.54
CA LEU A 24 -4.93 -6.87 -6.73
C LEU A 24 -3.82 -7.89 -7.01
N ARG A 25 -3.90 -9.11 -6.46
CA ARG A 25 -2.82 -10.10 -6.61
C ARG A 25 -2.57 -10.48 -8.07
N GLU A 26 -3.63 -10.67 -8.84
CA GLU A 26 -3.58 -11.12 -10.24
C GLU A 26 -3.56 -9.94 -11.22
N GLU A 27 -3.51 -8.71 -10.72
CA GLU A 27 -3.55 -7.51 -11.55
C GLU A 27 -2.20 -7.18 -12.19
N ASN A 28 -2.26 -6.40 -13.27
CA ASN A 28 -1.06 -5.95 -13.97
C ASN A 28 -0.17 -5.10 -13.06
N ARG A 29 1.13 -5.43 -12.99
CA ARG A 29 2.10 -4.71 -12.13
C ARG A 29 2.22 -3.23 -12.46
N ALA A 30 2.14 -2.85 -13.75
CA ALA A 30 2.16 -1.47 -14.18
C ALA A 30 0.90 -0.72 -13.72
N PHE A 31 -0.25 -1.38 -13.71
CA PHE A 31 -1.48 -0.82 -13.17
C PHE A 31 -1.36 -0.55 -11.67
N ILE A 32 -0.91 -1.54 -10.89
CA ILE A 32 -0.71 -1.38 -9.44
C ILE A 32 0.24 -0.22 -9.15
N LEU A 33 1.37 -0.17 -9.85
CA LEU A 33 2.34 0.92 -9.69
C LEU A 33 1.73 2.28 -10.06
N GLY A 34 0.96 2.36 -11.15
CA GLY A 34 0.26 3.57 -11.56
C GLY A 34 -0.69 4.09 -10.48
N VAL A 35 -1.51 3.21 -9.89
CA VAL A 35 -2.41 3.57 -8.77
C VAL A 35 -1.63 4.11 -7.57
N LEU A 36 -0.53 3.46 -7.20
CA LEU A 36 0.30 3.91 -6.08
C LEU A 36 0.97 5.26 -6.34
N LEU A 37 1.41 5.51 -7.58
CA LEU A 37 1.99 6.79 -7.98
C LEU A 37 0.95 7.91 -7.95
N THR A 38 -0.26 7.67 -8.47
CA THR A 38 -1.37 8.64 -8.38
C THR A 38 -1.71 8.98 -6.93
N ALA A 39 -1.71 7.98 -6.04
CA ALA A 39 -1.89 8.22 -4.61
C ALA A 39 -0.72 9.02 -3.99
N ALA A 40 0.51 8.74 -4.42
CA ALA A 40 1.71 9.44 -3.95
C ALA A 40 1.74 10.91 -4.40
N GLU A 41 1.25 11.23 -5.59
CA GLU A 41 1.11 12.60 -6.11
C GLU A 41 0.11 13.43 -5.30
N GLN A 42 -0.94 12.79 -4.77
CA GLN A 42 -2.01 13.47 -4.03
C GLN A 42 -1.90 13.30 -2.51
N LYS A 43 -0.82 12.71 -2.00
CA LYS A 43 -0.65 12.39 -0.57
C LYS A 43 -0.72 13.61 0.35
N ASP A 44 -0.40 14.80 -0.18
CA ASP A 44 -0.39 16.06 0.56
C ASP A 44 -1.78 16.71 0.61
N ASN A 45 -2.78 16.16 -0.08
CA ASN A 45 -4.18 16.53 0.05
C ASN A 45 -4.77 15.93 1.35
N PRO A 46 -5.07 16.73 2.38
CA PRO A 46 -5.52 16.21 3.68
C PRO A 46 -6.84 15.47 3.61
N GLN A 47 -7.80 15.96 2.81
CA GLN A 47 -9.13 15.35 2.69
C GLN A 47 -9.04 13.97 2.03
N LEU A 48 -8.23 13.84 0.97
CA LEU A 48 -7.99 12.56 0.33
C LEU A 48 -7.28 11.60 1.29
N ARG A 49 -6.24 12.09 1.97
CA ARG A 49 -5.45 11.27 2.89
C ARG A 49 -6.31 10.69 4.02
N ASP A 50 -7.15 11.52 4.65
CA ASP A 50 -8.03 11.07 5.73
C ASP A 50 -9.09 10.08 5.22
N ALA A 51 -9.67 10.33 4.04
CA ALA A 51 -10.61 9.42 3.42
C ALA A 51 -9.98 8.06 3.09
N MET A 52 -8.76 8.04 2.55
CA MET A 52 -8.04 6.81 2.22
C MET A 52 -7.63 6.03 3.47
N ILE A 53 -7.22 6.72 4.54
CA ILE A 53 -6.94 6.07 5.83
C ILE A 53 -8.20 5.41 6.39
N LYS A 54 -9.34 6.12 6.37
CA LYS A 54 -10.61 5.56 6.82
C LYS A 54 -10.98 4.29 6.03
N LYS A 55 -10.96 4.39 4.70
CA LYS A 55 -11.23 3.25 3.81
C LYS A 55 -10.29 2.07 4.07
N GLY A 56 -9.00 2.34 4.28
CA GLY A 56 -8.02 1.32 4.62
C GLY A 56 -8.35 0.60 5.92
N ARG A 57 -8.69 1.34 7.00
CA ARG A 57 -9.10 0.76 8.29
C ARG A 57 -10.34 -0.12 8.14
N ASP A 58 -11.37 0.37 7.47
CA ASP A 58 -12.60 -0.39 7.25
C ASP A 58 -12.32 -1.72 6.50
N ALA A 59 -11.38 -1.73 5.55
CA ALA A 59 -10.96 -2.95 4.86
C ALA A 59 -10.11 -3.88 5.73
N PHE A 60 -9.41 -3.37 6.74
CA PHE A 60 -8.61 -4.17 7.68
C PHE A 60 -9.46 -4.86 8.73
N ASP A 61 -10.48 -4.15 9.24
CA ASP A 61 -11.35 -4.58 10.33
C ASP A 61 -12.55 -5.43 9.87
N GLY A 62 -12.78 -5.50 8.54
CA GLY A 62 -13.78 -6.37 7.90
C GLY A 62 -13.28 -7.76 7.52
#